data_AF-A0AAU6Q3J6-F1
#
_entry.id   AF-A0AAU6Q3J6-F1
#
_cell.length_a   1.000
_cell.length_b   1.000
_cell.length_c   1.000
_cell.angle_alpha   90.00
_cell.angle_beta   90.00
_cell.angle_gamma   90.00
#
_symmetry.space_group_name_H-M   'P 1'
#
loop_
_entity.id
_entity.type
_entity.pdbx_description
1 polymer ?
#
loop_
_entity_poly.entity_id
_entity_poly.type
_entity_poly.pdbx_seq_one_letter_code
_entity_poly.pdbx_strand_id
1 'polypeptide(L)'
;MTPAIHFSGPPKIPYPGGCVLEPAPYALEYLLIWPADVTVKGKVYPNKKVFPFLRELLSDPAAYGLTHAEAEAGRDLYLQLAGQALEQEGGQVEWLEREFARP
;
A
#
# COMPACT_ATOMS: atom_id res chain seq x y z
N MET A 1 13.82 17.15 2.23
CA MET A 1 13.70 16.10 3.27
C MET A 1 13.46 14.79 2.57
N THR A 2 14.31 13.79 2.80
CA THR A 2 14.10 12.46 2.22
C THR A 2 13.01 11.76 3.03
N PRO A 3 11.97 11.17 2.39
CA PRO A 3 10.94 10.46 3.13
C PRO A 3 11.54 9.26 3.87
N ALA A 4 11.07 9.01 5.09
CA ALA A 4 11.55 7.91 5.92
C ALA A 4 11.16 6.53 5.37
N ILE A 5 10.03 6.45 4.67
CA ILE A 5 9.54 5.27 3.98
C ILE A 5 9.42 5.59 2.48
N HIS A 6 9.90 4.71 1.62
CA HIS A 6 9.78 4.85 0.17
C HIS A 6 9.57 3.49 -0.49
N PHE A 7 8.68 3.45 -1.49
CA PHE A 7 8.41 2.29 -2.34
C PHE A 7 7.83 2.77 -3.66
N SER A 8 7.96 1.95 -4.70
CA SER A 8 7.36 2.23 -6.00
C SER A 8 5.85 1.99 -5.97
N GLY A 9 5.11 2.72 -6.82
CA GLY A 9 3.69 2.46 -7.04
C GLY A 9 3.44 1.05 -7.56
N PRO A 10 2.21 0.55 -7.43
CA PRO A 10 1.85 -0.76 -7.94
C PRO A 10 2.10 -0.83 -9.46
N PRO A 11 2.57 -1.96 -9.99
CA PRO A 11 2.60 -2.15 -11.44
C PRO A 11 1.18 -2.23 -11.97
N LYS A 12 1.02 -2.21 -13.30
CA LYS A 12 -0.28 -2.37 -13.95
C LYS A 12 -1.03 -3.58 -13.35
N ILE A 13 -2.24 -3.33 -12.87
CA ILE A 13 -3.09 -4.34 -12.24
C ILE A 13 -3.39 -5.42 -13.29
N PRO A 14 -3.04 -6.69 -13.04
CA PRO A 14 -3.18 -7.75 -14.02
C PRO A 14 -4.61 -8.29 -14.02
N TYR A 15 -5.58 -7.46 -14.40
CA TYR A 15 -6.98 -7.86 -14.48
C TYR A 15 -7.18 -8.88 -15.61
N PRO A 16 -7.56 -10.14 -15.30
CA PRO A 16 -7.56 -11.23 -16.29
C PRO A 16 -8.71 -11.10 -17.31
N GLY A 17 -9.70 -10.24 -17.06
CA GLY A 17 -10.90 -10.12 -17.87
C GLY A 17 -11.82 -11.32 -17.73
N GLY A 18 -13.07 -11.11 -17.31
CA GLY A 18 -14.07 -12.17 -17.26
C GLY A 18 -15.47 -11.63 -17.00
N CYS A 19 -16.50 -12.30 -17.52
CA CYS A 19 -17.90 -11.86 -17.40
C CYS A 19 -18.45 -11.79 -15.96
N VAL A 20 -17.68 -12.24 -14.96
CA VAL A 20 -18.11 -12.38 -13.56
C VAL A 20 -17.30 -11.51 -12.61
N LEU A 21 -16.08 -11.12 -12.98
CA LEU A 21 -15.16 -10.44 -12.06
C LEU A 21 -15.22 -8.94 -12.30
N GLU A 22 -15.73 -8.17 -11.36
CA GLU A 22 -15.70 -6.71 -11.48
C GLU A 22 -14.26 -6.19 -11.32
N PRO A 23 -13.82 -5.20 -12.13
CA PRO A 23 -12.44 -4.71 -12.12
C PRO A 23 -12.05 -4.05 -10.79
N ALA A 24 -12.93 -3.23 -10.20
CA ALA A 24 -12.62 -2.50 -8.97
C ALA A 24 -12.43 -3.39 -7.72
N PRO A 25 -13.27 -4.40 -7.43
CA PRO A 25 -13.01 -5.34 -6.33
C PRO A 25 -11.73 -6.15 -6.54
N TYR A 26 -11.44 -6.58 -7.77
CA TYR A 26 -10.19 -7.29 -8.07
C TYR A 26 -8.97 -6.40 -7.84
N ALA A 27 -9.04 -5.15 -8.29
CA ALA A 27 -8.00 -4.15 -8.08
C ALA A 27 -7.73 -3.95 -6.58
N LEU A 28 -8.78 -3.84 -5.76
CA LEU A 28 -8.64 -3.75 -4.31
C LEU A 28 -7.89 -4.96 -3.75
N GLU A 29 -8.32 -6.19 -4.04
CA GLU A 29 -7.66 -7.40 -3.53
C GLU A 29 -6.19 -7.47 -3.94
N TYR A 30 -5.89 -7.15 -5.20
CA TYR A 30 -4.53 -7.10 -5.71
C TYR A 30 -3.68 -6.07 -4.94
N LEU A 31 -4.20 -4.87 -4.70
CA LEU A 31 -3.47 -3.80 -4.00
C LEU A 31 -3.17 -4.13 -2.53
N LEU A 32 -3.94 -5.02 -1.90
CA LEU A 32 -3.65 -5.50 -0.54
C LEU A 32 -2.51 -6.51 -0.49
N ILE A 33 -2.13 -7.10 -1.62
CA ILE A 33 -1.09 -8.14 -1.70
C ILE A 33 0.05 -7.79 -2.65
N TRP A 34 0.04 -6.63 -3.31
CA TRP A 34 1.08 -6.26 -4.26
C TRP A 34 2.45 -6.18 -3.57
N PRO A 35 3.49 -6.82 -4.14
CA PRO A 35 4.83 -6.75 -3.61
C PRO A 35 5.63 -5.58 -4.18
N ALA A 36 6.45 -4.94 -3.34
CA ALA A 36 7.48 -4.01 -3.78
C ALA A 36 8.68 -4.04 -2.83
N ASP A 37 9.79 -3.47 -3.28
CA ASP A 37 10.91 -3.15 -2.39
C ASP A 37 10.54 -1.91 -1.57
N VAL A 38 10.55 -2.05 -0.25
CA VAL A 38 10.23 -0.98 0.69
C VAL A 38 11.50 -0.53 1.39
N THR A 39 11.87 0.73 1.22
CA THR A 39 12.99 1.33 1.95
C THR A 39 12.47 2.02 3.21
N VAL A 40 13.03 1.68 4.37
CA VAL A 40 12.73 2.32 5.65
C VAL A 40 14.04 2.84 6.24
N LYS A 41 14.16 4.16 6.41
CA LYS A 41 15.37 4.86 6.89
C LYS A 41 16.67 4.38 6.20
N GLY A 42 16.62 4.18 4.88
CA GLY A 42 17.76 3.74 4.07
C GLY A 42 18.01 2.23 4.08
N LYS A 43 17.28 1.44 4.87
CA LYS A 43 17.32 -0.02 4.82
C LYS A 43 16.27 -0.55 3.86
N VAL A 44 16.68 -1.37 2.89
CA VAL A 44 15.78 -1.99 1.91
C VAL A 44 15.20 -3.29 2.46
N TYR A 45 13.88 -3.43 2.33
CA TYR A 45 13.11 -4.64 2.61
C TYR A 45 12.55 -5.17 1.28
N PRO A 46 13.21 -6.16 0.66
CA PRO A 46 12.87 -6.57 -0.69
C PRO A 46 11.59 -7.39 -0.73
N ASN A 47 10.84 -7.26 -1.83
CA ASN A 47 9.65 -8.06 -2.16
C ASN A 47 8.62 -8.17 -1.01
N LYS A 48 8.42 -7.08 -0.26
CA LYS A 48 7.42 -7.00 0.80
C LYS A 48 6.06 -6.68 0.20
N LYS A 49 5.01 -7.37 0.67
CA LYS A 49 3.63 -6.94 0.42
C LYS A 49 3.44 -5.59 1.12
N VAL A 50 3.20 -4.53 0.36
CA VAL A 50 3.31 -3.16 0.87
C VAL A 50 2.27 -2.88 1.96
N PHE A 51 1.00 -3.22 1.71
CA PHE A 51 -0.09 -3.01 2.66
C PHE A 51 0.14 -3.66 4.04
N PRO A 52 0.36 -5.00 4.14
CA PRO A 52 0.56 -5.62 5.46
C PRO A 52 1.87 -5.16 6.12
N PHE A 53 2.90 -4.82 5.34
CA PHE A 53 4.13 -4.28 5.91
C PHE A 53 3.92 -2.88 6.50
N LEU A 54 3.15 -2.01 5.85
CA LEU A 54 2.78 -0.72 6.43
C LEU A 54 1.95 -0.86 7.70
N ARG A 55 1.03 -1.84 7.77
CA ARG A 55 0.30 -2.15 9.01
C ARG A 55 1.23 -2.56 10.14
N GLU A 56 2.27 -3.35 9.85
CA GLU A 56 3.30 -3.72 10.81
C GLU A 56 4.10 -2.48 11.29
N LEU A 57 4.51 -1.60 10.38
CA LEU A 57 5.23 -0.36 10.71
C LEU A 57 4.37 0.61 11.55
N LEU A 58 3.06 0.67 11.30
CA LEU A 58 2.13 1.48 12.09
C LEU A 58 1.90 0.89 13.48
N SER A 59 1.90 -0.44 13.60
CA SER A 59 1.68 -1.12 14.88
C SER A 59 2.85 -0.97 15.84
N ASP A 60 4.09 -1.03 15.34
CA ASP A 60 5.30 -0.81 16.16
C ASP A 60 6.36 -0.03 15.35
N PRO A 61 6.22 1.29 15.21
CA PRO A 61 7.18 2.09 14.45
C PRO A 61 8.57 2.10 15.10
N ALA A 62 8.64 1.97 16.43
CA ALA A 62 9.90 2.00 17.18
C ALA A 62 10.79 0.80 16.85
N ALA A 63 10.23 -0.38 16.61
CA ALA A 63 10.97 -1.57 16.15
C ALA A 63 11.73 -1.34 14.83
N TYR A 64 11.29 -0.38 14.02
CA TYR A 64 11.89 0.00 12.74
C TYR A 64 12.65 1.32 12.80
N GLY A 65 12.80 1.89 14.00
CA GLY A 65 13.43 3.18 14.22
C GLY A 65 12.64 4.36 13.67
N LEU A 66 11.33 4.20 13.40
CA LEU A 66 10.43 5.23 12.91
C LEU A 66 9.73 5.95 14.08
N THR A 67 9.32 7.18 13.83
CA THR A 67 8.27 7.85 14.61
C THR A 67 6.89 7.47 14.06
N HIS A 68 5.84 7.65 14.87
CA HIS A 68 4.47 7.42 14.41
C HIS A 68 4.13 8.26 13.16
N ALA A 69 4.52 9.54 13.16
CA ALA A 69 4.29 10.43 12.02
C ALA A 69 5.02 9.97 10.74
N GLU A 70 6.22 9.38 10.86
CA GLU A 70 6.93 8.80 9.71
C GLU A 70 6.23 7.54 9.17
N ALA A 71 5.64 6.72 10.04
CA ALA A 71 4.85 5.56 9.64
C ALA A 71 3.53 5.98 8.98
N GLU A 72 2.83 6.99 9.52
CA GLU A 72 1.63 7.58 8.90
C GLU A 72 1.92 8.16 7.52
N ALA A 73 3.04 8.88 7.34
CA ALA A 73 3.44 9.36 6.02
C ALA A 73 3.64 8.21 5.01
N GLY A 74 4.07 7.03 5.45
CA GLY A 74 4.12 5.82 4.63
C GLY A 74 2.74 5.30 4.23
N ARG A 75 1.76 5.35 5.16
CA ARG A 75 0.35 5.06 4.86
C ARG A 75 -0.21 6.04 3.84
N ASP A 76 0.00 7.33 4.03
CA ASP A 76 -0.52 8.36 3.12
C ASP A 76 0.11 8.22 1.71
N LEU A 77 1.40 7.88 1.64
CA LEU A 77 2.05 7.54 0.36
C LEU A 77 1.38 6.32 -0.32
N TYR A 78 1.04 5.28 0.45
CA TYR A 78 0.32 4.13 -0.08
C TYR A 78 -1.05 4.52 -0.59
N LEU A 79 -1.84 5.28 0.18
CA LEU A 79 -3.17 5.71 -0.23
C LEU A 79 -3.12 6.56 -1.50
N GLN A 80 -2.11 7.41 -1.65
CA GLN A 80 -1.92 8.19 -2.87
C GLN A 80 -1.64 7.29 -4.09
N LEU A 81 -0.67 6.37 -3.99
CA LEU A 81 -0.25 5.54 -5.12
C LEU A 81 -1.25 4.44 -5.46
N ALA A 82 -1.74 3.73 -4.45
CA ALA A 82 -2.70 2.64 -4.57
C ALA A 82 -4.10 3.18 -4.88
N GLY A 83 -4.48 4.32 -4.31
CA GLY A 83 -5.75 4.99 -4.60
C GLY A 83 -5.85 5.37 -6.07
N GLN A 84 -4.82 6.01 -6.62
CA GLN A 84 -4.78 6.33 -8.05
C GLN A 84 -4.94 5.08 -8.94
N ALA A 85 -4.29 3.97 -8.59
CA ALA A 85 -4.42 2.72 -9.34
C ALA A 85 -5.81 2.08 -9.18
N LEU A 86 -6.44 2.19 -8.00
CA LEU A 86 -7.78 1.69 -7.74
C LEU A 86 -8.86 2.50 -8.48
N GLU A 87 -8.74 3.83 -8.49
CA GLU A 87 -9.67 4.73 -9.18
C GLU A 87 -9.66 4.50 -10.71
N GLN A 88 -8.49 4.16 -11.28
CA GLN A 88 -8.38 3.79 -12.70
C GLN A 88 -9.21 2.55 -13.07
N GLU A 89 -9.43 1.65 -12.12
CA GLU A 89 -10.24 0.43 -12.27
C GLU A 89 -11.70 0.64 -11.82
N GLY A 90 -12.08 1.87 -11.44
CA GLY A 90 -13.43 2.25 -11.01
C GLY A 90 -13.71 2.10 -9.51
N GLY A 91 -12.68 1.90 -8.68
CA GLY A 91 -12.81 1.86 -7.22
C GLY A 91 -12.69 3.24 -6.55
N GLN A 92 -12.65 3.26 -5.22
CA GLN A 92 -12.57 4.48 -4.40
C GLN A 92 -11.45 4.35 -3.36
N VAL A 93 -10.69 5.43 -3.14
CA VAL A 93 -9.59 5.45 -2.15
C VAL A 93 -10.06 5.08 -0.75
N GLU A 94 -11.29 5.47 -0.40
CA GLU A 94 -11.95 5.17 0.88
C GLU A 94 -12.03 3.68 1.19
N TRP A 95 -12.02 2.82 0.16
CA TRP A 95 -12.00 1.37 0.35
C TRP A 95 -10.66 0.92 0.95
N LEU A 96 -9.54 1.48 0.47
CA LEU A 96 -8.20 1.19 1.01
C LEU A 96 -8.03 1.79 2.41
N GLU A 97 -8.55 2.99 2.65
CA GLU A 97 -8.55 3.63 3.98
C GLU A 97 -9.25 2.74 5.01
N ARG A 98 -10.40 2.17 4.63
CA ARG A 98 -11.14 1.23 5.49
C ARG A 98 -10.34 -0.01 5.81
N GLU A 99 -9.51 -0.52 4.90
CA GLU A 99 -8.66 -1.70 5.19
C GLU A 99 -7.61 -1.42 6.26
N PHE A 100 -7.08 -0.19 6.37
CA PHE A 100 -6.20 0.19 7.48
C PHE A 100 -6.91 0.33 8.82
N ALA A 101 -8.21 0.63 8.81
CA ALA A 101 -9.03 0.71 10.03
C ALA A 101 -9.51 -0.67 10.52
N ARG A 102 -9.32 -1.73 9.74
CA ARG A 102 -9.66 -3.10 10.16
C ARG A 102 -8.64 -3.62 11.18
N PRO A 103 -9.10 -4.40 12.18
CA PRO A 103 -8.22 -4.99 13.20
C PRO A 103 -7.18 -5.95 12.61
#